data_AF-A0A1N6ZIT8-F1
#
_entry.id   AF-A0A1N6ZIT8-F1
#
_cell.length_a   1.000
_cell.length_b   1.000
_cell.length_c   1.000
_cell.angle_alpha   90.00
_cell.angle_beta   90.00
_cell.angle_gamma   90.00
#
_symmetry.space_group_name_H-M   'P 1'
#
loop_
_entity.id
_entity.type
_entity.pdbx_description
1 polymer ?
#
loop_
_entity_poly.entity_id
_entity_poly.type
_entity_poly.pdbx_seq_one_letter_code
_entity_poly.pdbx_strand_id
1 'polypeptide(L)'
;MTWLARAVADVERDPETVYAVFPRAAREGGPGARAELLRTLTKTVQDPVAAITKLYWQGDAGERLEILESLPQLDLGPAALPLVHDALRTNDTRLVAAALGPYGSAWLDDHAFRQGVLKCVFMSVPLTSVEGLDRRFDEELRRMLADFAAERRAAGRPVPPDVLERL
;
A
#
# COMPACT_ATOMS: atom_id res chain seq x y z
N MET A 1 20.48 21.81 -13.23
CA MET A 1 20.03 20.94 -12.12
C MET A 1 18.53 20.77 -12.23
N THR A 2 18.00 19.55 -12.25
CA THR A 2 16.54 19.31 -12.31
C THR A 2 15.87 19.73 -11.01
N TRP A 3 14.54 19.88 -11.02
CA TRP A 3 13.80 20.16 -9.78
C TRP A 3 14.02 19.08 -8.72
N LEU A 4 13.96 17.81 -9.13
CA LEU A 4 14.15 16.68 -8.21
C LEU A 4 15.55 16.66 -7.61
N ALA A 5 16.60 16.89 -8.42
CA ALA A 5 17.97 16.94 -7.91
C ALA A 5 18.17 18.06 -6.88
N ARG A 6 17.51 19.21 -7.07
CA ARG A 6 17.51 20.29 -6.08
C ARG A 6 16.78 19.89 -4.80
N ALA A 7 15.57 19.33 -4.94
CA ALA A 7 14.75 18.93 -3.79
C ALA A 7 15.45 17.86 -2.94
N VAL A 8 16.09 16.87 -3.57
CA VAL A 8 16.91 15.87 -2.87
C VAL A 8 18.06 16.54 -2.12
N ALA A 9 18.83 17.41 -2.77
CA ALA A 9 19.93 18.12 -2.11
C ALA A 9 19.47 19.01 -0.94
N ASP A 10 18.26 19.58 -1.03
CA ASP A 10 17.68 20.36 0.06
C ASP A 10 17.26 19.46 1.24
N VAL A 11 16.66 18.29 0.97
CA VAL A 11 16.31 17.28 1.99
C VAL A 11 17.55 16.66 2.64
N GLU A 12 18.63 16.45 1.89
CA GLU A 12 19.92 16.00 2.43
C GLU A 12 20.52 17.01 3.40
N ARG A 13 20.34 18.31 3.13
CA ARG A 13 20.84 19.39 3.99
C ARG A 13 19.95 19.61 5.22
N ASP A 14 18.64 19.58 5.02
CA ASP A 14 17.62 19.77 6.05
C ASP A 14 16.42 18.86 5.76
N PRO A 15 16.30 17.71 6.43
CA PRO A 15 15.24 16.75 6.19
C PRO A 15 13.82 17.29 6.38
N GLU A 16 13.61 18.35 7.18
CA GLU A 16 12.29 18.94 7.37
C GLU A 16 11.76 19.60 6.08
N THR A 17 12.64 19.95 5.14
CA THR A 17 12.23 20.48 3.82
C THR A 17 11.37 19.50 3.04
N VAL A 18 11.42 18.20 3.37
CA VAL A 18 10.61 17.17 2.71
C VAL A 18 9.12 17.50 2.78
N TYR A 19 8.63 18.02 3.91
CA TYR A 19 7.20 18.30 4.10
C TYR A 19 6.70 19.42 3.17
N ALA A 20 7.58 20.30 2.70
CA ALA A 20 7.25 21.37 1.77
C ALA A 20 7.34 20.93 0.30
N VAL A 21 8.28 20.04 -0.03
CA VAL A 21 8.56 19.63 -1.43
C VAL A 21 7.80 18.37 -1.83
N PHE A 22 7.50 17.46 -0.89
CA PHE A 22 6.82 16.19 -1.16
C PHE A 22 5.46 16.35 -1.88
N PRO A 23 4.61 17.33 -1.54
CA PRO A 23 3.34 17.51 -2.24
C PRO A 23 3.46 17.93 -3.70
N ARG A 24 4.59 18.57 -4.04
CA ARG A 24 4.88 19.09 -5.37
C ARG A 24 5.65 18.08 -6.22
N ALA A 25 6.18 17.03 -5.61
CA ALA A 25 7.16 16.14 -6.22
C ALA A 25 6.64 15.42 -7.47
N ALA A 26 5.41 14.88 -7.44
CA ALA A 26 4.84 14.23 -8.62
C ALA A 26 4.69 15.20 -9.82
N ARG A 27 4.29 16.44 -9.56
CA ARG A 27 4.08 17.46 -10.59
C ARG A 27 5.38 18.06 -11.13
N GLU A 28 6.34 18.34 -10.25
CA GLU A 28 7.55 19.10 -10.60
C GLU A 28 8.78 18.21 -10.82
N GLY A 29 8.84 17.07 -10.16
CA GLY A 29 9.91 16.08 -10.28
C GLY A 29 9.59 14.91 -11.21
N GLY A 30 8.32 14.72 -11.58
CA GLY A 30 7.87 13.65 -12.46
C GLY A 30 7.71 12.29 -11.76
N PRO A 31 7.53 11.20 -12.55
CA PRO A 31 7.34 9.86 -12.02
C PRO A 31 8.49 9.42 -11.10
N GLY A 32 8.16 8.86 -9.93
CA GLY A 32 9.14 8.36 -8.97
C GLY A 32 9.81 9.42 -8.09
N ALA A 33 9.47 10.71 -8.26
CA ALA A 33 10.04 11.78 -7.45
C ALA A 33 9.77 11.61 -5.95
N ARG A 34 8.55 11.24 -5.55
CA ARG A 34 8.21 10.97 -4.14
C ARG A 34 9.01 9.78 -3.61
N ALA A 35 9.13 8.71 -4.37
CA ALA A 35 9.92 7.53 -3.99
C ALA A 35 11.40 7.88 -3.74
N GLU A 36 11.99 8.77 -4.55
CA GLU A 36 13.36 9.24 -4.34
C GLU A 36 13.50 10.10 -3.07
N LEU A 37 12.53 10.98 -2.80
CA LEU A 37 12.51 11.76 -1.56
C LEU A 37 12.38 10.85 -0.32
N LEU A 38 11.55 9.80 -0.38
CA LEU A 38 11.43 8.81 0.70
C LEU A 38 12.74 8.06 0.92
N ARG A 39 13.41 7.60 -0.15
CA ARG A 39 14.76 6.98 -0.07
C ARG A 39 15.83 7.93 0.46
N THR A 40 15.66 9.23 0.23
CA THR A 40 16.56 10.23 0.80
C THR A 40 16.34 10.33 2.30
N LEU A 41 15.08 10.41 2.75
CA LEU A 41 14.74 10.42 4.18
C LEU A 41 15.30 9.22 4.93
N THR A 42 15.20 8.00 4.37
CA THR A 42 15.73 6.80 5.03
C THR A 42 17.23 6.86 5.32
N LYS A 43 17.97 7.74 4.63
CA LYS A 43 19.41 7.93 4.80
C LYS A 43 19.75 9.15 5.66
N THR A 44 18.84 10.12 5.79
CA THR A 44 19.14 11.44 6.36
C THR A 44 18.55 11.66 7.75
N VAL A 45 17.49 10.95 8.12
CA VAL A 45 16.89 11.06 9.46
C VAL A 45 17.19 9.85 10.34
N GLN A 46 17.20 10.06 11.66
CA GLN A 46 17.37 8.97 12.63
C GLN A 46 16.15 8.03 12.70
N ASP A 47 14.94 8.58 12.56
CA ASP A 47 13.69 7.83 12.56
C ASP A 47 12.89 8.07 11.27
N PRO A 48 13.21 7.31 10.19
CA PRO A 48 12.52 7.45 8.92
C PRO A 48 11.06 7.00 8.99
N VAL A 49 10.73 6.06 9.88
CA VAL A 49 9.35 5.57 10.03
C VAL A 49 8.47 6.69 10.55
N ALA A 50 8.92 7.45 11.55
CA ALA A 50 8.17 8.60 12.05
C ALA A 50 7.98 9.69 10.97
N ALA A 51 9.02 10.00 10.20
CA ALA A 51 8.95 11.01 9.13
C ALA A 51 7.97 10.60 8.01
N ILE A 52 8.06 9.35 7.54
CA ILE A 52 7.18 8.81 6.51
C ILE A 52 5.73 8.70 7.03
N THR A 53 5.55 8.30 8.28
CA THR A 53 4.24 8.26 8.93
C THR A 53 3.60 9.66 8.96
N LYS A 54 4.38 10.70 9.28
CA LYS A 54 3.89 12.09 9.24
C LYS A 54 3.48 12.51 7.83
N LEU A 55 4.29 12.19 6.81
CA LEU A 55 3.92 12.44 5.40
C LEU A 55 2.62 11.71 5.02
N TYR A 56 2.47 10.45 5.41
CA TYR A 56 1.28 9.66 5.11
C TYR A 56 0.00 10.26 5.72
N TRP A 57 0.04 10.67 6.99
CA TRP A 57 -1.14 11.19 7.67
C TRP A 57 -1.53 12.61 7.24
N GLN A 58 -0.56 13.40 6.77
CA GLN A 58 -0.80 14.75 6.25
C GLN A 58 -1.17 14.74 4.77
N GLY A 59 -0.89 13.63 4.07
CA GLY A 59 -1.00 13.55 2.63
C GLY A 59 -2.39 13.22 2.11
N ASP A 60 -2.63 13.59 0.85
CA ASP A 60 -3.81 13.18 0.10
C ASP A 60 -3.75 11.69 -0.31
N ALA A 61 -4.82 11.20 -0.95
CA ALA A 61 -4.90 9.80 -1.36
C ALA A 61 -3.82 9.39 -2.37
N GLY A 62 -3.36 10.31 -3.24
CA GLY A 62 -2.28 10.04 -4.19
C GLY A 62 -0.92 9.97 -3.51
N GLU A 63 -0.68 10.86 -2.54
CA GLU A 63 0.53 10.85 -1.71
C GLU A 63 0.65 9.59 -0.89
N ARG A 64 -0.45 9.21 -0.22
CA ARG A 64 -0.53 7.96 0.54
C ARG A 64 -0.31 6.73 -0.34
N LEU A 65 -0.88 6.74 -1.55
CA LEU A 65 -0.68 5.66 -2.52
C LEU A 65 0.80 5.50 -2.89
N GLU A 66 1.47 6.59 -3.28
CA GLU A 66 2.89 6.55 -3.64
C GLU A 66 3.80 6.19 -2.46
N ILE A 67 3.41 6.53 -1.22
CA ILE A 67 4.10 6.06 -0.01
C ILE A 67 3.98 4.55 0.13
N LEU A 68 2.76 3.99 0.06
CA LEU A 68 2.51 2.55 0.18
C LEU A 68 3.24 1.75 -0.90
N GLU A 69 3.15 2.21 -2.15
CA GLU A 69 3.87 1.62 -3.29
C GLU A 69 5.38 1.71 -3.13
N SER A 70 5.87 2.67 -2.32
CA SER A 70 7.28 2.84 -2.06
C SER A 70 7.84 2.03 -0.90
N LEU A 71 7.01 1.49 -0.01
CA LEU A 71 7.49 0.75 1.17
C LEU A 71 8.43 -0.44 0.87
N PRO A 72 8.23 -1.24 -0.21
CA PRO A 72 9.09 -2.40 -0.49
C PRO A 72 10.58 -2.08 -0.68
N GLN A 73 10.92 -0.85 -1.08
CA GLN A 73 12.31 -0.41 -1.35
C GLN A 73 12.94 0.46 -0.27
N LEU A 74 12.27 0.66 0.88
CA LEU A 74 12.73 1.57 1.94
C LEU A 74 13.39 0.83 3.13
N ASP A 75 13.41 -0.50 3.11
CA ASP A 75 14.07 -1.34 4.13
C ASP A 75 13.64 -1.03 5.58
N LEU A 76 12.36 -0.70 5.79
CA LEU A 76 11.81 -0.28 7.10
C LEU A 76 11.41 -1.43 8.04
N GLY A 77 11.67 -2.68 7.65
CA GLY A 77 11.17 -3.86 8.38
C GLY A 77 9.64 -3.84 8.52
N PRO A 78 9.06 -4.36 9.62
CA PRO A 78 7.63 -4.29 9.89
C PRO A 78 7.15 -2.93 10.42
N ALA A 79 8.05 -1.96 10.63
CA ALA A 79 7.74 -0.77 11.40
C ALA A 79 6.70 0.15 10.71
N ALA A 80 6.57 0.10 9.38
CA ALA A 80 5.55 0.83 8.63
C ALA A 80 4.23 0.04 8.43
N LEU A 81 4.07 -1.13 9.06
CA LEU A 81 2.83 -1.94 9.01
C LEU A 81 1.56 -1.17 9.44
N PRO A 82 1.61 -0.22 10.40
CA PRO A 82 0.43 0.60 10.72
C PRO A 82 -0.15 1.37 9.52
N LEU A 83 0.68 1.77 8.55
CA LEU A 83 0.20 2.46 7.33
C LEU A 83 -0.61 1.51 6.43
N VAL A 84 -0.17 0.24 6.34
CA VAL A 84 -0.89 -0.82 5.62
C VAL A 84 -2.24 -1.10 6.28
N HIS A 85 -2.27 -1.23 7.60
CA HIS A 85 -3.52 -1.44 8.33
C HIS A 85 -4.49 -0.28 8.15
N ASP A 86 -4.01 0.97 8.16
CA ASP A 86 -4.86 2.12 7.87
C ASP A 86 -5.40 2.09 6.44
N ALA A 87 -4.55 1.83 5.45
CA ALA A 87 -4.96 1.72 4.05
C ALA A 87 -6.05 0.64 3.84
N LEU A 88 -5.92 -0.52 4.51
CA LEU A 88 -6.93 -1.58 4.54
C LEU A 88 -8.25 -1.18 5.21
N ARG A 89 -8.30 -0.10 5.99
CA ARG A 89 -9.55 0.42 6.59
C ARG A 89 -10.28 1.41 5.67
N THR A 90 -9.62 1.94 4.65
CA THR A 90 -10.21 2.88 3.69
C THR A 90 -11.14 2.20 2.67
N ASN A 91 -11.95 2.98 1.95
CA ASN A 91 -12.70 2.50 0.78
C ASN A 91 -12.08 2.96 -0.56
N ASP A 92 -10.83 3.43 -0.56
CA ASP A 92 -10.09 3.72 -1.80
C ASP A 92 -9.48 2.41 -2.32
N THR A 93 -9.97 1.94 -3.46
CA THR A 93 -9.53 0.68 -4.09
C THR A 93 -8.04 0.65 -4.40
N ARG A 94 -7.43 1.82 -4.69
CA ARG A 94 -6.00 1.93 -4.98
C ARG A 94 -5.17 1.74 -3.71
N LEU A 95 -5.59 2.36 -2.60
CA LEU A 95 -4.93 2.19 -1.31
C LEU A 95 -5.04 0.75 -0.81
N VAL A 96 -6.22 0.13 -0.95
CA VAL A 96 -6.43 -1.28 -0.57
C VAL A 96 -5.54 -2.21 -1.42
N ALA A 97 -5.46 -1.98 -2.74
CA ALA A 97 -4.59 -2.76 -3.61
C ALA A 97 -3.11 -2.60 -3.22
N ALA A 98 -2.64 -1.35 -3.02
CA ALA A 98 -1.25 -1.09 -2.62
C ALA A 98 -0.93 -1.69 -1.24
N ALA A 99 -1.88 -1.68 -0.31
CA ALA A 99 -1.74 -2.31 1.01
C ALA A 99 -1.57 -3.83 0.93
N LEU A 100 -2.08 -4.49 -0.11
CA LEU A 100 -1.89 -5.92 -0.38
C LEU A 100 -0.78 -6.19 -1.40
N GLY A 101 0.01 -5.18 -1.73
CA GLY A 101 1.23 -5.31 -2.51
C GLY A 101 2.38 -5.96 -1.73
N PRO A 102 3.63 -5.89 -2.24
CA PRO A 102 4.76 -6.65 -1.70
C PRO A 102 5.04 -6.41 -0.22
N TYR A 103 4.97 -5.17 0.25
CA TYR A 103 5.23 -4.86 1.66
C TYR A 103 4.14 -5.44 2.58
N GLY A 104 2.86 -5.29 2.24
CA GLY A 104 1.78 -5.88 3.03
C GLY A 104 1.79 -7.39 3.01
N SER A 105 2.02 -8.01 1.85
CA SER A 105 2.15 -9.47 1.72
C SER A 105 3.26 -10.05 2.59
N ALA A 106 4.37 -9.31 2.75
CA ALA A 106 5.51 -9.70 3.57
C ALA A 106 5.25 -9.57 5.09
N TRP A 107 4.49 -8.56 5.53
CA TRP A 107 4.41 -8.20 6.96
C TRP A 107 3.04 -8.40 7.62
N LEU A 108 1.94 -8.48 6.85
CA LEU A 108 0.63 -8.79 7.41
C LEU A 108 0.62 -10.21 7.97
N ASP A 109 0.05 -10.39 9.17
CA ASP A 109 -0.31 -11.71 9.67
C ASP A 109 -1.37 -12.37 8.77
N ASP A 110 -1.57 -13.68 8.94
CA ASP A 110 -2.49 -14.42 8.08
C ASP A 110 -3.94 -13.97 8.24
N HIS A 111 -4.35 -13.50 9.42
CA HIS A 111 -5.72 -13.03 9.63
C HIS A 111 -5.99 -11.73 8.86
N ALA A 112 -5.12 -10.74 9.04
CA ALA A 112 -5.21 -9.44 8.37
C ALA A 112 -5.06 -9.58 6.85
N PHE A 113 -4.19 -10.48 6.37
CA PHE A 113 -4.07 -10.77 4.95
C PHE A 113 -5.39 -11.32 4.37
N ARG A 114 -5.99 -12.35 5.00
CA ARG A 114 -7.28 -12.91 4.54
C ARG A 114 -8.41 -11.88 4.53
N GLN A 115 -8.49 -11.06 5.57
CA GLN A 115 -9.48 -9.98 5.63
C GLN A 115 -9.27 -8.94 4.54
N GLY A 116 -8.00 -8.61 4.24
CA GLY A 116 -7.66 -7.76 3.09
C GLY A 116 -8.11 -8.37 1.76
N VAL A 117 -7.85 -9.67 1.54
CA VAL A 117 -8.30 -10.38 0.33
C VAL A 117 -9.82 -10.35 0.19
N LEU A 118 -10.57 -10.64 1.26
CA LEU A 118 -12.03 -10.52 1.22
C LEU A 118 -12.47 -9.10 0.89
N LYS A 119 -11.81 -8.10 1.47
CA LYS A 119 -12.11 -6.69 1.17
C LYS A 119 -11.90 -6.36 -0.30
N CYS A 120 -10.83 -6.88 -0.93
CA CYS A 120 -10.65 -6.74 -2.39
C CYS A 120 -11.85 -7.28 -3.16
N VAL A 121 -12.30 -8.50 -2.84
CA VAL A 121 -13.48 -9.11 -3.47
C VAL A 121 -14.73 -8.25 -3.28
N PHE A 122 -15.00 -7.76 -2.07
CA PHE A 122 -16.14 -6.88 -1.81
C PHE A 122 -16.07 -5.56 -2.58
N MET A 123 -14.87 -5.02 -2.77
CA MET A 123 -14.63 -3.75 -3.46
C MET A 123 -14.39 -3.93 -4.98
N SER A 124 -14.50 -5.14 -5.51
CA SER A 124 -14.18 -5.47 -6.91
C SER A 124 -12.75 -5.07 -7.33
N VAL A 125 -11.81 -5.16 -6.38
CA VAL A 125 -10.37 -5.07 -6.68
C VAL A 125 -9.92 -6.45 -7.17
N PRO A 126 -9.29 -6.54 -8.35
CA PRO A 126 -8.85 -7.82 -8.89
C PRO A 126 -7.91 -8.55 -7.93
N LEU A 127 -8.16 -9.84 -7.70
CA LEU A 127 -7.26 -10.65 -6.86
C LEU A 127 -5.85 -10.82 -7.44
N THR A 128 -5.66 -10.56 -8.74
CA THR A 128 -4.34 -10.48 -9.38
C THR A 128 -3.46 -9.36 -8.84
N SER A 129 -4.06 -8.36 -8.17
CA SER A 129 -3.32 -7.26 -7.52
C SER A 129 -2.80 -7.63 -6.12
N VAL A 130 -3.19 -8.79 -5.58
CA VAL A 130 -2.76 -9.25 -4.25
C VAL A 130 -1.44 -10.01 -4.38
N GLU A 131 -0.37 -9.42 -3.87
CA GLU A 131 0.96 -10.02 -3.93
C GLU A 131 1.04 -11.28 -3.06
N GLY A 132 1.65 -12.34 -3.60
CA GLY A 132 1.82 -13.61 -2.88
C GLY A 132 0.53 -14.36 -2.54
N LEU A 133 -0.61 -14.03 -3.18
CA LEU A 133 -1.89 -14.67 -2.92
C LEU A 133 -1.80 -16.19 -3.01
N ASP A 134 -1.26 -16.74 -4.10
CA ASP A 134 -1.18 -18.20 -4.29
C ASP A 134 -0.34 -18.90 -3.21
N ARG A 135 0.74 -18.24 -2.74
CA ARG A 135 1.59 -18.75 -1.65
C ARG A 135 0.85 -18.73 -0.31
N ARG A 136 -0.02 -17.74 -0.07
CA ARG A 136 -0.76 -17.54 1.18
C ARG A 136 -2.21 -18.05 1.12
N PHE A 137 -2.58 -18.76 0.06
CA PHE A 137 -3.94 -19.26 -0.14
C PHE A 137 -4.18 -20.54 0.65
N ASP A 138 -4.52 -20.39 1.92
CA ASP A 138 -4.80 -21.51 2.81
C ASP A 138 -6.28 -21.93 2.86
N GLU A 139 -6.56 -22.98 3.63
CA GLU A 139 -7.91 -23.54 3.77
C GLU A 139 -8.91 -22.54 4.34
N GLU A 140 -8.46 -21.70 5.28
CA GLU A 140 -9.34 -20.71 5.89
C GLU A 140 -9.73 -19.63 4.87
N LEU A 141 -8.78 -19.19 4.03
CA LEU A 141 -9.10 -18.26 2.94
C LEU A 141 -10.05 -18.88 1.91
N ARG A 142 -9.83 -20.16 1.55
CA ARG A 142 -10.74 -20.90 0.66
C ARG A 142 -12.15 -20.98 1.23
N ARG A 143 -12.26 -21.35 2.51
CA ARG A 143 -13.54 -21.42 3.24
C ARG A 143 -14.26 -20.07 3.24
N MET A 144 -13.55 -18.99 3.56
CA MET A 144 -14.09 -17.63 3.56
C MET A 144 -14.60 -17.20 2.16
N LEU A 145 -13.88 -17.55 1.09
CA LEU A 145 -14.31 -17.27 -0.28
C LEU A 145 -15.51 -18.13 -0.71
N ALA A 146 -15.59 -19.38 -0.24
CA ALA A 146 -16.73 -20.26 -0.46
C ALA A 146 -18.00 -19.71 0.21
N ASP A 147 -17.88 -19.23 1.46
CA ASP A 147 -18.97 -18.58 2.20
C ASP A 147 -19.48 -17.34 1.43
N PHE A 148 -18.55 -16.47 0.99
CA PHE A 148 -18.89 -15.32 0.14
C PHE A 148 -19.63 -15.72 -1.15
N ALA A 149 -19.13 -16.76 -1.85
CA ALA A 149 -19.76 -17.24 -3.07
C ALA A 149 -21.18 -17.81 -2.82
N ALA A 150 -21.39 -18.51 -1.70
CA ALA A 150 -22.69 -19.01 -1.29
C ALA A 150 -23.67 -17.85 -1.00
N GLU A 151 -23.23 -16.83 -0.25
CA GLU A 151 -24.02 -15.63 0.04
C GLU A 151 -24.44 -14.89 -1.24
N ARG A 152 -23.51 -14.73 -2.20
CA ARG A 152 -23.80 -14.12 -3.51
C ARG A 152 -24.87 -14.89 -4.28
N ARG A 153 -24.73 -16.21 -4.37
CA ARG A 153 -25.70 -17.09 -5.05
C ARG A 153 -27.06 -17.06 -4.38
N ALA A 154 -27.11 -17.10 -3.04
CA ALA A 154 -28.35 -17.01 -2.28
C ALA A 154 -29.07 -15.66 -2.51
N ALA A 155 -28.32 -14.58 -2.74
CA ALA A 155 -28.84 -13.28 -3.10
C ALA A 155 -29.18 -13.12 -4.60
N GLY A 156 -29.05 -14.17 -5.42
CA GLY A 156 -29.28 -14.12 -6.87
C GLY A 156 -28.24 -13.28 -7.63
N ARG A 157 -27.06 -13.05 -7.04
CA ARG A 157 -25.99 -12.23 -7.62
C ARG A 157 -24.87 -13.10 -8.17
N PRO A 158 -24.20 -12.71 -9.27
CA PRO A 158 -23.08 -13.48 -9.81
C PRO A 158 -21.89 -13.46 -8.84
N VAL A 159 -21.14 -14.57 -8.84
CA VAL A 159 -19.85 -14.70 -8.16
C VAL A 159 -18.75 -14.17 -9.11
N PRO A 160 -17.82 -13.33 -8.63
CA PRO A 160 -16.69 -12.87 -9.43
C PRO A 160 -15.85 -14.02 -10.03
N PRO A 161 -15.37 -13.93 -11.28
CA PRO A 161 -14.57 -14.99 -11.90
C PRO A 161 -13.28 -15.34 -11.14
N ASP A 162 -12.59 -14.33 -10.63
CA ASP A 162 -11.34 -14.48 -9.86
C ASP A 162 -11.55 -15.22 -8.52
N VAL A 163 -12.78 -15.21 -7.98
CA VAL A 163 -13.19 -16.06 -6.85
C VAL A 163 -13.50 -17.48 -7.32
N LEU A 164 -14.22 -17.65 -8.43
CA LEU A 164 -14.57 -18.97 -8.98
C LEU A 164 -13.35 -19.78 -9.39
N GLU A 165 -12.32 -19.14 -9.95
CA GLU A 165 -11.06 -19.78 -10.34
C GLU A 165 -10.29 -20.39 -9.15
N ARG A 166 -10.66 -20.03 -7.91
CA ARG A 166 -9.99 -20.43 -6.67
C ARG A 166 -10.81 -21.37 -5.79
N LEU A 167 -12.03 -21.74 -6.19
CA LEU A 167 -12.96 -22.63 -5.49
C LEU A 167 -13.15 -23.94 -6.25
#